data_AF-A0AAN2C9E2-F1
#
_entry.id   AF-A0AAN2C9E2-F1
#
_cell.length_a   1.000
_cell.length_b   1.000
_cell.length_c   1.000
_cell.angle_alpha   90.00
_cell.angle_beta   90.00
_cell.angle_gamma   90.00
#
_symmetry.space_group_name_H-M   'P 1'
#
loop_
_entity.id
_entity.type
_entity.pdbx_description
1 polymer ?
#
loop_
_entity_poly.entity_id
_entity_poly.type
_entity_poly.pdbx_seq_one_letter_code
_entity_poly.pdbx_strand_id
1 'polypeptide(L)'
;MWKKEQLLHRSILTGLFVCILAAGAPAIASADTTTSDTGVAAPTAGADLAMWNAPAEEAAPAPVAPRSLGNVLHVQKFASGIAARGAAMASSLTRNALRFLGVPYSFGGTTPRAFDCSGYTQHVFAMMGLHLPRTADAQFYAAHRFRGTPKPGDLVFFQTYEVGPSHVGISLGGDRFVHASSSHGVTVSSLHDSYWSARYLGAKRVVE
;
A
#
# COMPACT_ATOMS: atom_id res chain seq x y z
N MET A 1 6.84 13.91 59.63
CA MET A 1 7.46 15.08 60.29
C MET A 1 8.60 15.56 59.40
N TRP A 2 8.46 16.77 58.83
CA TRP A 2 9.48 17.71 58.30
C TRP A 2 10.70 17.17 57.52
N LYS A 3 11.11 17.68 56.36
CA LYS A 3 11.20 19.08 55.86
C LYS A 3 11.44 19.02 54.34
N LYS A 4 10.75 19.81 53.51
CA LYS A 4 11.19 21.11 52.90
C LYS A 4 12.46 20.97 52.06
N GLU A 5 12.43 21.03 50.73
CA GLU A 5 12.24 22.19 49.83
C GLU A 5 13.57 22.54 49.14
N GLN A 6 13.44 23.27 48.01
CA GLN A 6 14.42 24.08 47.27
C GLN A 6 15.08 23.36 46.06
N LEU A 7 14.56 23.60 44.84
CA LEU A 7 14.83 24.74 43.93
C LEU A 7 16.23 24.69 43.32
N LEU A 8 16.34 24.47 42.00
CA LEU A 8 17.34 25.12 41.16
C LEU A 8 17.06 24.92 39.66
N HIS A 9 16.83 26.07 39.00
CA HIS A 9 17.31 26.45 37.67
C HIS A 9 16.99 25.58 36.46
N ARG A 10 16.07 26.05 35.60
CA ARG A 10 16.31 26.04 34.14
C ARG A 10 15.80 27.32 33.50
N SER A 11 16.73 27.96 32.83
CA SER A 11 16.70 29.29 32.24
C SER A 11 15.72 29.43 31.08
N ILE A 12 15.18 30.64 30.98
CA ILE A 12 14.47 31.21 29.85
C ILE A 12 15.46 31.39 28.70
N LEU A 13 15.17 30.83 27.51
CA LEU A 13 15.73 31.34 26.26
C LEU A 13 14.61 31.46 25.22
N THR A 14 14.10 32.69 25.13
CA THR A 14 13.33 33.24 24.03
C THR A 14 14.26 33.39 22.82
N GLY A 15 13.95 32.70 21.73
CA GLY A 15 14.65 32.81 20.45
C GLY A 15 13.65 33.10 19.33
N LEU A 16 13.37 34.38 19.13
CA LEU A 16 12.60 34.93 18.02
C LEU A 16 13.50 34.96 16.78
N PHE A 17 13.10 34.35 15.66
CA PHE A 17 13.66 34.67 14.35
C PHE A 17 12.53 34.90 13.35
N VAL A 18 12.49 36.15 12.87
CA VAL A 18 11.48 36.74 12.02
C VAL A 18 11.97 36.75 10.57
N CYS A 19 11.02 36.44 9.68
CA CYS A 19 10.81 36.84 8.28
C CYS A 19 12.00 37.20 7.37
N ILE A 20 12.01 36.58 6.19
CA ILE A 20 12.22 37.28 4.91
C ILE A 20 11.15 36.82 3.90
N LEU A 21 10.39 37.79 3.38
CA LEU A 21 9.46 37.75 2.25
C LEU A 21 10.19 38.18 0.96
N ALA A 22 9.83 37.57 -0.19
CA ALA A 22 9.71 38.19 -1.53
C ALA A 22 9.42 37.06 -2.55
N ALA A 23 8.24 36.95 -3.18
CA ALA A 23 7.62 37.79 -4.22
C ALA A 23 8.01 37.38 -5.66
N GLY A 24 7.02 37.14 -6.53
CA GLY A 24 7.18 37.14 -7.99
C GLY A 24 6.30 36.16 -8.76
N ALA A 25 5.05 36.55 -9.07
CA ALA A 25 4.31 36.04 -10.23
C ALA A 25 4.72 36.83 -11.50
N PRO A 26 4.42 36.33 -12.71
CA PRO A 26 3.27 36.93 -13.38
C PRO A 26 2.39 35.94 -14.17
N ALA A 27 1.13 36.33 -14.32
CA ALA A 27 0.17 35.80 -15.27
C ALA A 27 0.35 36.44 -16.65
N ILE A 28 0.16 35.68 -17.74
CA ILE A 28 -0.24 36.08 -19.10
C ILE A 28 -0.76 34.78 -19.78
N ALA A 29 -1.71 34.72 -20.71
CA ALA A 29 -2.76 35.59 -21.22
C ALA A 29 -3.71 34.68 -22.03
N SER A 30 -4.98 35.06 -22.08
CA SER A 30 -6.00 34.47 -22.97
C SER A 30 -5.68 34.70 -24.45
N ALA A 31 -6.13 33.78 -25.30
CA ALA A 31 -6.52 34.11 -26.67
C ALA A 31 -7.80 33.33 -27.00
N ASP A 32 -8.83 34.09 -27.32
CA ASP A 32 -10.18 33.69 -27.70
C ASP A 32 -10.36 33.99 -29.20
N THR A 33 -11.26 33.23 -29.84
CA THR A 33 -12.04 33.52 -31.06
C THR A 33 -11.27 33.79 -32.38
N THR A 34 -11.58 33.16 -33.53
CA THR A 34 -12.74 33.50 -34.39
C THR A 34 -12.79 32.60 -35.65
N THR A 35 -13.83 31.75 -35.72
CA THR A 35 -14.85 31.58 -36.79
C THR A 35 -14.50 31.34 -38.26
N SER A 36 -15.10 30.26 -38.83
CA SER A 36 -16.14 30.26 -39.90
C SER A 36 -16.47 28.80 -40.27
N ASP A 37 -17.61 28.23 -39.86
CA ASP A 37 -18.92 28.23 -40.57
C ASP A 37 -18.80 27.54 -41.95
N THR A 38 -19.49 26.43 -42.26
CA THR A 38 -20.94 26.37 -42.45
C THR A 38 -21.54 25.01 -42.10
N GLY A 39 -22.62 25.03 -41.32
CA GLY A 39 -23.59 23.93 -41.27
C GLY A 39 -24.58 23.97 -42.45
N VAL A 40 -25.12 22.81 -42.82
CA VAL A 40 -26.45 22.70 -43.43
C VAL A 40 -27.15 21.49 -42.82
N ALA A 41 -28.39 21.73 -42.41
CA ALA A 41 -29.27 20.88 -41.64
C ALA A 41 -29.79 19.63 -42.39
N ALA A 42 -30.25 18.67 -41.59
CA ALA A 42 -31.16 17.58 -41.97
C ALA A 42 -32.47 18.13 -42.58
N PRO A 43 -33.23 17.33 -43.36
CA PRO A 43 -34.14 16.33 -42.80
C PRO A 43 -34.20 15.07 -43.73
N THR A 44 -34.95 13.98 -43.56
CA THR A 44 -36.22 13.62 -42.91
C THR A 44 -36.22 12.09 -42.88
N ALA A 45 -36.85 11.49 -41.85
CA ALA A 45 -37.20 10.08 -41.87
C ALA A 45 -38.25 9.81 -42.95
N GLY A 46 -37.99 8.81 -43.79
CA GLY A 46 -38.92 8.32 -44.82
C GLY A 46 -38.51 6.91 -45.19
N ALA A 47 -39.44 5.98 -45.03
CA ALA A 47 -39.24 4.54 -45.10
C ALA A 47 -38.73 4.06 -46.47
N ASP A 48 -37.82 3.09 -46.46
CA ASP A 48 -37.78 2.03 -47.47
C ASP A 48 -37.29 0.72 -46.83
N LEU A 49 -38.26 -0.06 -46.37
CA LEU A 49 -38.14 -1.39 -45.76
C LEU A 49 -37.94 -2.49 -46.82
N ALA A 50 -36.94 -2.39 -47.69
CA ALA A 50 -36.78 -3.36 -48.78
C ALA A 50 -35.34 -3.72 -49.19
N MET A 51 -34.33 -3.52 -48.34
CA MET A 51 -32.95 -3.94 -48.67
C MET A 51 -32.30 -4.89 -47.66
N TRP A 52 -33.09 -5.41 -46.71
CA TRP A 52 -32.63 -6.38 -45.71
C TRP A 52 -33.13 -7.79 -46.03
N ASN A 53 -32.83 -8.29 -47.22
CA ASN A 53 -32.99 -9.72 -47.50
C ASN A 53 -31.99 -10.17 -48.56
N ALA A 54 -30.71 -10.13 -48.21
CA ALA A 54 -29.70 -10.96 -48.83
C ALA A 54 -29.01 -11.75 -47.71
N PRO A 55 -29.00 -13.09 -47.73
CA PRO A 55 -28.16 -13.84 -46.82
C PRO A 55 -26.71 -13.58 -47.23
N ALA A 56 -25.99 -12.79 -46.44
CA ALA A 56 -24.54 -12.83 -46.46
C ALA A 56 -24.15 -14.23 -45.99
N GLU A 57 -23.73 -15.08 -46.92
CA GLU A 57 -23.06 -16.33 -46.62
C GLU A 57 -21.72 -15.96 -45.97
N GLU A 58 -21.76 -15.80 -44.64
CA GLU A 58 -20.61 -15.48 -43.82
C GLU A 58 -19.66 -16.68 -43.86
N ALA A 59 -18.69 -16.61 -44.78
CA ALA A 59 -17.61 -17.57 -44.87
C ALA A 59 -16.92 -17.64 -43.51
N ALA A 60 -17.06 -18.79 -42.83
CA ALA A 60 -16.48 -19.04 -41.53
C ALA A 60 -14.98 -18.68 -41.54
N PRO A 61 -14.46 -17.98 -40.51
CA PRO A 61 -13.03 -17.68 -40.44
C PRO A 61 -12.26 -19.01 -40.49
N ALA A 62 -11.30 -19.10 -41.42
CA ALA A 62 -10.45 -20.28 -41.56
C ALA A 62 -9.88 -20.70 -40.18
N PRO A 63 -9.81 -22.00 -39.88
CA PRO A 63 -9.29 -22.46 -38.59
C PRO A 63 -7.86 -21.97 -38.44
N VAL A 64 -7.66 -20.98 -37.55
CA VAL A 64 -6.32 -20.55 -37.12
C VAL A 64 -5.71 -21.74 -36.40
N ALA A 65 -4.74 -22.41 -37.05
CA ALA A 65 -4.02 -23.52 -36.44
C ALA A 65 -3.45 -23.09 -35.08
N PRO A 66 -3.52 -23.94 -34.04
CA PRO A 66 -2.97 -23.60 -32.73
C PRO A 66 -1.48 -23.29 -32.90
N ARG A 67 -1.08 -22.06 -32.54
CA ARG A 67 0.33 -21.67 -32.50
C ARG A 67 1.07 -22.66 -31.61
N SER A 68 2.12 -23.28 -32.15
CA SER A 68 2.90 -24.35 -31.51
C SER A 68 3.20 -24.05 -30.03
N LEU A 69 2.79 -24.98 -29.16
CA LEU A 69 2.95 -24.95 -27.70
C LEU A 69 4.40 -25.08 -27.21
N GLY A 70 5.40 -25.06 -28.11
CA GLY A 70 6.82 -25.21 -27.77
C GLY A 70 7.35 -24.22 -26.73
N ASN A 71 6.67 -23.08 -26.53
CA ASN A 71 7.08 -22.03 -25.60
C ASN A 71 6.37 -22.06 -24.24
N VAL A 72 5.39 -22.95 -24.02
CA VAL A 72 4.59 -22.93 -22.78
C VAL A 72 5.35 -23.53 -21.59
N LEU A 73 6.16 -24.56 -21.81
CA LEU A 73 6.91 -25.23 -20.74
C LEU A 73 7.98 -24.31 -20.11
N HIS A 74 8.65 -23.49 -20.91
CA HIS A 74 9.65 -22.53 -20.43
C HIS A 74 9.01 -21.41 -19.60
N VAL A 75 7.85 -20.89 -20.04
CA VAL A 75 7.10 -19.86 -19.30
C VAL A 75 6.57 -20.41 -17.98
N GLN A 76 6.03 -21.63 -17.97
CA GLN A 76 5.56 -22.29 -16.74
C GLN A 76 6.70 -22.51 -15.74
N LYS A 77 7.84 -23.03 -16.18
CA LYS A 77 9.00 -23.26 -15.30
C LYS A 77 9.55 -21.94 -14.71
N PHE A 78 9.59 -20.89 -15.52
CA PHE A 78 9.99 -19.55 -15.06
C PHE A 78 9.00 -18.99 -14.03
N ALA A 79 7.69 -19.05 -14.31
CA ALA A 79 6.65 -18.59 -13.40
C ALA A 79 6.68 -19.37 -12.06
N SER A 80 6.84 -20.70 -12.10
CA SER A 80 7.02 -21.52 -10.90
C SER A 80 8.28 -21.14 -10.12
N GLY A 81 9.38 -20.81 -10.81
CA GLY A 81 10.61 -20.34 -10.19
C GLY A 81 10.45 -19.01 -9.45
N ILE A 82 9.71 -18.05 -10.02
CA ILE A 82 9.38 -16.79 -9.35
C ILE A 82 8.51 -17.05 -8.13
N ALA A 83 7.44 -17.84 -8.27
CA ALA A 83 6.53 -18.16 -7.18
C ALA A 83 7.25 -18.83 -5.99
N ALA A 84 8.17 -19.78 -6.27
CA ALA A 84 8.97 -20.45 -5.25
C ALA A 84 9.90 -19.48 -4.50
N ARG A 85 10.53 -18.53 -5.22
CA ARG A 85 11.36 -17.48 -4.60
C ARG A 85 10.52 -16.57 -3.71
N GLY A 86 9.35 -16.14 -4.17
CA GLY A 86 8.40 -15.35 -3.39
C GLY A 86 8.00 -16.06 -2.08
N ALA A 87 7.68 -17.35 -2.16
CA ALA A 87 7.36 -18.15 -0.97
C ALA A 87 8.55 -18.29 0.00
N ALA A 88 9.77 -18.47 -0.51
CA ALA A 88 10.97 -18.54 0.32
C ALA A 88 11.29 -17.20 1.01
N MET A 89 11.08 -16.07 0.32
CA MET A 89 11.20 -14.73 0.89
C MET A 89 10.16 -14.52 2.00
N ALA A 90 8.89 -14.80 1.72
CA ALA A 90 7.81 -14.72 2.70
C ALA A 90 8.09 -15.54 3.97
N SER A 91 8.55 -16.78 3.80
CA SER A 91 8.93 -17.66 4.92
C SER A 91 10.11 -17.11 5.73
N SER A 92 11.11 -16.52 5.06
CA SER A 92 12.27 -15.92 5.73
C SER A 92 11.87 -14.65 6.48
N LEU A 93 10.97 -13.85 5.91
CA LEU A 93 10.43 -12.65 6.52
C LEU A 93 9.67 -12.96 7.80
N THR A 94 8.74 -13.93 7.75
CA THR A 94 7.95 -14.30 8.94
C THR A 94 8.81 -14.94 10.03
N ARG A 95 9.81 -15.76 9.68
CA ARG A 95 10.79 -16.24 10.67
C ARG A 95 11.55 -15.10 11.32
N ASN A 96 12.03 -14.14 10.53
CA ASN A 96 12.73 -12.96 11.05
C ASN A 96 11.85 -12.10 11.94
N ALA A 97 10.57 -11.93 11.58
CA ALA A 97 9.59 -11.21 12.37
C ALA A 97 9.42 -11.84 13.76
N LEU A 98 9.23 -13.16 13.81
CA LEU A 98 8.98 -13.89 15.05
C LEU A 98 10.18 -13.91 16.03
N ARG A 99 11.39 -13.58 15.59
CA ARG A 99 12.58 -13.50 16.47
C ARG A 99 12.50 -12.39 17.52
N PHE A 100 11.63 -11.40 17.31
CA PHE A 100 11.52 -10.25 18.20
C PHE A 100 10.35 -10.34 19.18
N LEU A 101 9.64 -11.49 19.26
CA LEU A 101 8.55 -11.66 20.21
C LEU A 101 8.99 -11.26 21.63
N GLY A 102 8.16 -10.45 22.29
CA GLY A 102 8.42 -9.91 23.62
C GLY A 102 9.28 -8.65 23.68
N VAL A 103 9.89 -8.19 22.57
CA VAL A 103 10.58 -6.89 22.56
C VAL A 103 9.58 -5.78 22.91
N PRO A 104 9.88 -4.90 23.89
CA PRO A 104 8.91 -3.95 24.39
C PRO A 104 8.54 -2.88 23.35
N TYR A 105 7.35 -2.31 23.54
CA TYR A 105 6.92 -1.19 22.72
C TYR A 105 7.50 0.13 23.23
N SER A 106 7.93 0.99 22.30
CA SER A 106 8.27 2.38 22.58
C SER A 106 7.89 3.22 21.38
N PHE A 107 7.10 4.28 21.59
CA PHE A 107 6.71 5.20 20.53
C PHE A 107 7.98 5.83 19.92
N GLY A 108 8.13 5.77 18.60
CA GLY A 108 9.35 6.20 17.93
C GLY A 108 10.46 5.13 17.86
N GLY A 109 10.30 3.98 18.52
CA GLY A 109 11.31 2.92 18.59
C GLY A 109 11.55 2.20 17.27
N THR A 110 12.82 2.01 16.92
CA THR A 110 13.25 1.39 15.64
C THR A 110 14.34 0.32 15.81
N THR A 111 14.58 -0.13 17.05
CA THR A 111 15.71 -1.04 17.35
C THR A 111 15.25 -2.23 18.19
N PRO A 112 16.00 -3.35 18.21
CA PRO A 112 15.66 -4.51 19.05
C PRO A 112 15.60 -4.26 20.56
N ARG A 113 15.95 -3.05 21.03
CA ARG A 113 15.72 -2.65 22.43
C ARG A 113 14.26 -2.30 22.68
N ALA A 114 13.60 -1.66 21.71
CA ALA A 114 12.19 -1.34 21.72
C ALA A 114 11.73 -0.85 20.33
N PHE A 115 10.52 -1.23 19.95
CA PHE A 115 9.93 -0.86 18.67
C PHE A 115 8.58 -0.14 18.83
N ASP A 116 8.23 0.74 17.88
CA ASP A 116 6.82 0.97 17.56
C ASP A 116 6.37 0.09 16.39
N CYS A 117 5.11 0.17 16.00
CA CYS A 117 4.52 -0.71 15.00
C CYS A 117 5.24 -0.61 13.65
N SER A 118 5.48 0.60 13.14
CA SER A 118 6.13 0.80 11.84
C SER A 118 7.65 0.71 11.90
N GLY A 119 8.27 1.00 13.04
CA GLY A 119 9.70 0.78 13.28
C GLY A 119 10.05 -0.71 13.37
N TYR A 120 9.15 -1.52 13.94
CA TYR A 120 9.25 -2.98 13.91
C TYR A 120 9.21 -3.53 12.48
N THR A 121 8.20 -3.16 11.68
CA THR A 121 8.10 -3.63 10.29
C THR A 121 9.28 -3.15 9.46
N GLN A 122 9.70 -1.89 9.61
CA GLN A 122 10.89 -1.36 8.95
C GLN A 122 12.13 -2.18 9.28
N HIS A 123 12.34 -2.52 10.56
CA HIS A 123 13.50 -3.31 10.99
C HIS A 123 13.49 -4.72 10.38
N VAL A 124 12.33 -5.40 10.39
CA VAL A 124 12.20 -6.76 9.84
C VAL A 124 12.47 -6.79 8.34
N PHE A 125 11.91 -5.83 7.59
CA PHE A 125 12.10 -5.73 6.15
C PHE A 125 13.53 -5.32 5.78
N ALA A 126 14.17 -4.45 6.58
CA ALA A 126 15.55 -4.04 6.35
C ALA A 126 16.55 -5.21 6.44
N MET A 127 16.29 -6.22 7.28
CA MET A 127 17.10 -7.45 7.32
C MET A 127 17.07 -8.25 6.01
N MET A 128 16.09 -7.98 5.15
CA MET A 128 15.97 -8.58 3.81
C MET A 128 16.39 -7.61 2.70
N GLY A 129 16.98 -6.47 3.03
CA GLY A 129 17.36 -5.43 2.07
C GLY A 129 16.16 -4.62 1.54
N LEU A 130 15.00 -4.69 2.19
CA LEU A 130 13.80 -3.95 1.79
C LEU A 130 13.61 -2.73 2.69
N HIS A 131 13.57 -1.55 2.08
CA HIS A 131 13.44 -0.29 2.81
C HIS A 131 11.99 0.16 2.87
N LEU A 132 11.45 0.26 4.09
CA LEU A 132 10.11 0.79 4.34
C LEU A 132 10.17 2.24 4.85
N PRO A 133 9.20 3.09 4.47
CA PRO A 133 8.99 4.38 5.11
C PRO A 133 8.81 4.26 6.63
N ARG A 134 9.09 5.35 7.36
CA ARG A 134 9.13 5.33 8.83
C ARG A 134 7.76 5.13 9.47
N THR A 135 6.70 5.70 8.92
CA THR A 135 5.38 5.77 9.55
C THR A 135 4.41 4.77 8.92
N ALA A 136 3.39 4.34 9.67
CA ALA A 136 2.45 3.31 9.23
C ALA A 136 1.62 3.75 8.01
N ASP A 137 1.19 5.01 7.99
CA ASP A 137 0.51 5.64 6.86
C ASP A 137 1.39 5.67 5.60
N ALA A 138 2.65 6.09 5.73
CA ALA A 138 3.58 6.11 4.61
C ALA A 138 3.87 4.71 4.07
N GLN A 139 4.00 3.70 4.94
CA GLN A 139 4.08 2.29 4.54
C GLN A 139 2.83 1.83 3.81
N PHE A 140 1.64 2.23 4.28
CA PHE A 140 0.38 1.89 3.62
C PHE A 140 0.30 2.46 2.21
N TYR A 141 0.71 3.72 2.01
CA TYR A 141 0.65 4.36 0.70
C TYR A 141 1.77 3.94 -0.25
N ALA A 142 2.95 3.57 0.26
CA ALA A 142 4.05 3.08 -0.55
C ALA A 142 3.84 1.63 -1.05
N ALA A 143 3.11 0.80 -0.30
CA ALA A 143 2.92 -0.61 -0.62
C ALA A 143 1.76 -0.87 -1.60
N HIS A 144 1.90 -1.93 -2.41
CA HIS A 144 0.98 -2.29 -3.49
C HIS A 144 -0.33 -2.86 -2.96
N ARG A 145 -1.44 -2.44 -3.57
CA ARG A 145 -2.78 -3.00 -3.32
C ARG A 145 -2.91 -4.33 -4.04
N PHE A 146 -3.58 -5.29 -3.42
CA PHE A 146 -3.97 -6.54 -4.04
C PHE A 146 -5.39 -6.94 -3.60
N ARG A 147 -5.99 -7.91 -4.29
CA ARG A 147 -7.27 -8.51 -3.91
C ARG A 147 -7.05 -9.92 -3.35
N GLY A 148 -7.86 -10.31 -2.38
CA GLY A 148 -7.83 -11.64 -1.77
C GLY A 148 -7.26 -11.63 -0.35
N THR A 149 -6.84 -12.80 0.12
CA THR A 149 -6.35 -12.98 1.49
C THR A 149 -4.87 -12.59 1.62
N PRO A 150 -4.48 -11.95 2.74
CA PRO A 150 -3.09 -11.67 3.02
C PRO A 150 -2.27 -12.95 3.10
N LYS A 151 -1.13 -12.95 2.44
CA LYS A 151 -0.15 -14.03 2.48
C LYS A 151 0.90 -13.73 3.57
N PRO A 152 1.61 -14.76 4.05
CA PRO A 152 2.77 -14.56 4.93
C PRO A 152 3.71 -13.49 4.36
N GLY A 153 4.05 -12.49 5.17
CA GLY A 153 4.91 -11.37 4.79
C GLY A 153 4.21 -10.15 4.21
N ASP A 154 2.91 -10.21 3.90
CA ASP A 154 2.14 -9.01 3.58
C ASP A 154 1.99 -8.10 4.82
N LEU A 155 1.89 -6.80 4.62
CA LEU A 155 1.61 -5.85 5.71
C LEU A 155 0.10 -5.71 5.90
N VAL A 156 -0.37 -5.81 7.14
CA VAL A 156 -1.77 -5.58 7.54
C VAL A 156 -1.88 -4.26 8.29
N PHE A 157 -2.90 -3.47 7.98
CA PHE A 157 -3.03 -2.10 8.49
C PHE A 157 -4.34 -1.89 9.23
N PHE A 158 -4.29 -1.01 10.23
CA PHE A 158 -5.42 -0.73 11.12
C PHE A 158 -5.51 0.74 11.49
N GLN A 159 -6.73 1.18 11.83
CA GLN A 159 -7.03 2.47 12.43
C GLN A 159 -7.27 2.30 13.93
N THR A 160 -6.29 2.67 14.76
CA THR A 160 -6.27 2.42 16.21
C THR A 160 -6.30 3.68 17.06
N TYR A 161 -5.31 4.58 16.93
CA TYR A 161 -5.13 5.75 17.81
C TYR A 161 -5.32 7.10 17.10
N GLU A 162 -5.30 7.12 15.77
CA GLU A 162 -5.58 8.31 14.96
C GLU A 162 -6.38 7.94 13.72
N VAL A 163 -6.87 8.94 12.97
CA VAL A 163 -7.62 8.71 11.74
C VAL A 163 -6.69 8.26 10.62
N GLY A 164 -7.06 7.18 9.93
CA GLY A 164 -6.24 6.59 8.87
C GLY A 164 -5.36 5.42 9.33
N PRO A 165 -4.37 4.99 8.52
CA PRO A 165 -3.50 3.86 8.84
C PRO A 165 -2.52 4.21 9.96
N SER A 166 -2.95 4.05 11.20
CA SER A 166 -2.16 4.39 12.38
C SER A 166 -1.35 3.21 12.92
N HIS A 167 -1.70 1.98 12.55
CA HIS A 167 -1.03 0.78 13.04
C HIS A 167 -0.79 -0.24 11.94
N VAL A 168 0.34 -0.94 12.03
CA VAL A 168 0.78 -1.92 11.04
C VAL A 168 1.31 -3.18 11.70
N GLY A 169 1.11 -4.32 11.05
CA GLY A 169 1.70 -5.61 11.39
C GLY A 169 2.09 -6.41 10.16
N ILE A 170 2.77 -7.53 10.37
CA ILE A 170 3.20 -8.46 9.33
C ILE A 170 2.28 -9.69 9.40
N SER A 171 1.59 -9.98 8.30
CA SER A 171 0.76 -11.18 8.19
C SER A 171 1.62 -12.44 8.29
N LEU A 172 1.14 -13.41 9.06
CA LEU A 172 1.70 -14.76 9.12
C LEU A 172 0.94 -15.73 8.20
N GLY A 173 0.02 -15.21 7.38
CA GLY A 173 -0.99 -15.98 6.65
C GLY A 173 -2.21 -16.30 7.51
N GLY A 174 -3.29 -16.75 6.85
CA GLY A 174 -4.56 -17.04 7.52
C GLY A 174 -5.12 -15.81 8.23
N ASP A 175 -5.44 -15.95 9.51
CA ASP A 175 -5.99 -14.91 10.37
C ASP A 175 -4.96 -14.33 11.36
N ARG A 176 -3.67 -14.67 11.27
CA ARG A 176 -2.66 -14.25 12.25
C ARG A 176 -1.71 -13.20 11.69
N PHE A 177 -1.27 -12.29 12.57
CA PHE A 177 -0.25 -11.30 12.26
C PHE A 177 0.60 -10.99 13.49
N VAL A 178 1.86 -10.63 13.25
CA VAL A 178 2.80 -10.18 14.30
C VAL A 178 2.99 -8.67 14.22
N HIS A 179 2.98 -7.99 15.36
CA HIS A 179 3.11 -6.54 15.44
C HIS A 179 3.68 -6.10 16.78
N ALA A 180 4.20 -4.87 16.87
CA ALA A 180 4.51 -4.24 18.16
C ALA A 180 3.24 -3.63 18.77
N SER A 181 2.74 -4.22 19.85
CA SER A 181 1.58 -3.76 20.64
C SER A 181 2.01 -2.81 21.75
N SER A 182 1.30 -1.70 21.94
CA SER A 182 1.59 -0.75 23.02
C SER A 182 1.52 -1.35 24.42
N SER A 183 0.74 -2.43 24.60
CA SER A 183 0.54 -3.08 25.91
C SER A 183 1.35 -4.38 26.08
N HIS A 184 1.74 -5.04 24.99
CA HIS A 184 2.34 -6.38 25.06
C HIS A 184 3.70 -6.49 24.36
N GLY A 185 4.24 -5.39 23.83
CA GLY A 185 5.42 -5.44 22.97
C GLY A 185 5.14 -6.19 21.67
N VAL A 186 6.19 -6.73 21.05
CA VAL A 186 6.04 -7.55 19.84
C VAL A 186 5.30 -8.84 20.16
N THR A 187 4.11 -9.01 19.58
CA THR A 187 3.20 -10.13 19.86
C THR A 187 2.46 -10.57 18.61
N VAL A 188 1.83 -11.74 18.67
CA VAL A 188 0.93 -12.26 17.62
C VAL A 188 -0.52 -12.04 18.04
N SER A 189 -1.33 -11.52 17.12
CA SER A 189 -2.77 -11.32 17.32
C SER A 189 -3.58 -11.95 16.19
N SER A 190 -4.90 -12.05 16.37
CA SER A 190 -5.83 -12.50 15.33
C SER A 190 -6.53 -11.33 14.65
N LEU A 191 -6.68 -11.41 13.33
CA LEU A 191 -7.55 -10.54 12.53
C LEU A 191 -9.03 -10.73 12.89
N HIS A 192 -9.39 -11.86 13.51
CA HIS A 192 -10.74 -12.14 13.99
C HIS A 192 -11.02 -11.62 15.40
N ASP A 193 -10.01 -11.13 16.13
CA ASP A 193 -10.25 -10.48 17.42
C ASP A 193 -11.14 -9.26 17.21
N SER A 194 -12.13 -9.05 18.08
CA SER A 194 -13.11 -7.95 17.94
C SER A 194 -12.43 -6.57 17.88
N TYR A 195 -11.31 -6.41 18.58
CA TYR A 195 -10.52 -5.19 18.54
C TYR A 195 -9.90 -4.95 17.16
N TRP A 196 -9.29 -5.97 16.56
CA TRP A 196 -8.55 -5.85 15.30
C TRP A 196 -9.47 -5.86 14.08
N SER A 197 -10.48 -6.73 14.06
CA SER A 197 -11.48 -6.81 12.99
C SER A 197 -12.21 -5.48 12.77
N ALA A 198 -12.64 -4.83 13.85
CA ALA A 198 -13.33 -3.53 13.78
C ALA A 198 -12.45 -2.37 13.28
N ARG A 199 -11.12 -2.56 13.24
CA ARG A 199 -10.13 -1.52 12.90
C ARG A 199 -9.38 -1.82 11.60
N TYR A 200 -9.66 -2.95 10.96
CA TYR A 200 -8.88 -3.42 9.82
C TYR A 200 -9.13 -2.57 8.57
N LEU A 201 -8.06 -2.01 8.01
CA LEU A 201 -8.08 -1.20 6.80
C LEU A 201 -7.73 -1.99 5.54
N GLY A 202 -7.21 -3.21 5.70
CA GLY A 202 -6.75 -4.07 4.62
C GLY A 202 -5.27 -4.41 4.70
N ALA A 203 -4.81 -5.14 3.69
CA ALA A 203 -3.42 -5.55 3.55
C ALA A 203 -2.78 -4.98 2.29
N LYS A 204 -1.46 -4.77 2.35
CA LYS A 204 -0.63 -4.36 1.22
C LYS A 204 0.58 -5.28 1.08
N ARG A 205 1.10 -5.36 -0.14
CA ARG A 205 2.30 -6.15 -0.47
C ARG A 205 3.45 -5.23 -0.85
N VAL A 206 4.64 -5.53 -0.31
CA VAL A 206 5.85 -4.73 -0.54
C VAL A 206 6.65 -5.22 -1.75
N VAL A 207 6.66 -6.53 -2.01
CA VAL A 207 7.36 -7.16 -3.14
C VAL A 207 6.39 -8.07 -3.89
N GLU A 208 6.30 -7.94 -5.21
CA GLU A 208 5.44 -8.80 -6.05
C GLU A 208 5.95 -10.24 -6.19
#